data_AF-A0A959KTE4-F1
#
_entry.id   AF-A0A959KTE4-F1
#
_cell.length_a   1.000
_cell.length_b   1.000
_cell.length_c   1.000
_cell.angle_alpha   90.00
_cell.angle_beta   90.00
_cell.angle_gamma   90.00
#
_symmetry.space_group_name_H-M   'P 1'
#
loop_
_entity.id
_entity.type
_entity.pdbx_description
1 polymer ?
#
loop_
_entity_poly.entity_id
_entity_poly.type
_entity_poly.pdbx_seq_one_letter_code
_entity_poly.pdbx_strand_id
1 'polypeptide(L)'
;REIFHERIVNNIYFDTTQFKYYRENVDGNASRVKVRIRWYGDLFGQVEKPVLEYKIKSALMGRKESFKLAPFQLDQGFSMRAIKEMVQTSDIPEEIKVHFYHLQPVLLNRYSRKYYLSADQNYRITIDQGLEYYSIRPNNNFFISKFKDPPATIVELKYASDVDNGANELSTLFPFRMTKSSKYVNGVDRFFGSTI
;
A
#
# COMPACT_ATOMS: atom_id res chain seq x y z
N ARG A 1 -19.19 -11.96 -9.00
CA ARG A 1 -18.28 -12.96 -9.63
C ARG A 1 -16.83 -12.64 -9.27
N GLU A 2 -15.96 -13.64 -9.19
CA GLU A 2 -14.50 -13.42 -9.09
C GLU A 2 -13.98 -12.92 -10.45
N ILE A 3 -13.11 -11.91 -10.45
CA ILE A 3 -12.62 -11.25 -11.69
C ILE A 3 -11.11 -11.38 -11.93
N PHE A 4 -10.37 -11.88 -10.95
CA PHE A 4 -8.95 -12.19 -11.07
C PHE A 4 -8.63 -13.40 -10.21
N HIS A 5 -7.66 -14.22 -10.65
CA HIS A 5 -7.05 -15.21 -9.75
C HIS A 5 -6.51 -14.52 -8.49
N GLU A 6 -6.55 -15.24 -7.38
CA GLU A 6 -5.95 -14.79 -6.13
C GLU A 6 -4.50 -14.36 -6.33
N ARG A 7 -4.15 -13.15 -5.87
CA ARG A 7 -2.80 -12.58 -6.07
C ARG A 7 -2.12 -12.32 -4.75
N ILE A 8 -0.84 -12.65 -4.72
CA ILE A 8 0.06 -12.12 -3.70
C ILE A 8 0.42 -10.68 -4.04
N VAL A 9 0.14 -9.76 -3.13
CA VAL A 9 0.45 -8.33 -3.26
C VAL A 9 1.56 -7.96 -2.29
N ASN A 10 2.64 -7.36 -2.81
CA ASN A 10 3.76 -6.87 -2.03
C ASN A 10 3.85 -5.35 -2.16
N ASN A 11 4.23 -4.66 -1.09
CA ASN A 11 4.28 -3.20 -1.04
C ASN A 11 5.47 -2.75 -0.19
N ILE A 12 6.32 -1.88 -0.72
CA ILE A 12 7.26 -1.07 0.06
C ILE A 12 6.62 0.30 0.25
N TYR A 13 6.31 0.67 1.48
CA TYR A 13 5.81 2.00 1.84
C TYR A 13 6.95 2.95 2.14
N PHE A 14 6.78 4.19 1.69
CA PHE A 14 7.75 5.27 1.86
C PHE A 14 7.12 6.43 2.64
N ASP A 15 7.94 7.08 3.46
CA ASP A 15 7.59 8.29 4.21
C ASP A 15 8.80 9.22 4.30
N THR A 16 8.59 10.44 4.78
CA THR A 16 9.67 11.36 5.11
C THR A 16 10.49 10.82 6.28
N THR A 17 11.68 11.39 6.49
CA THR A 17 12.52 11.06 7.64
C THR A 17 11.84 11.33 8.97
N GLN A 18 10.91 12.28 9.00
CA GLN A 18 10.11 12.59 10.17
C GLN A 18 8.80 11.81 10.24
N PHE A 19 8.46 10.84 9.38
CA PHE A 19 7.15 10.14 9.44
C PHE A 19 5.94 11.08 9.27
N LYS A 20 6.04 12.04 8.35
CA LYS A 20 4.98 13.02 8.10
C LYS A 20 3.67 12.35 7.67
N TYR A 21 3.71 11.41 6.72
CA TYR A 21 2.51 10.79 6.18
C TYR A 21 1.83 9.84 7.15
N TYR A 22 2.61 9.18 8.00
CA TYR A 22 2.09 8.42 9.12
C TYR A 22 1.29 9.32 10.07
N ARG A 23 1.88 10.42 10.57
CA ARG A 23 1.20 11.36 11.47
C ARG A 23 -0.06 11.95 10.86
N GLU A 24 0.02 12.43 9.62
CA GLU A 24 -1.17 12.91 8.88
C GLU A 24 -2.29 11.86 8.81
N ASN A 25 -1.94 10.57 8.76
CA ASN A 25 -2.95 9.51 8.77
C ASN A 25 -3.59 9.29 10.14
N VAL A 26 -2.78 9.28 11.20
CA VAL A 26 -3.19 9.05 12.58
C VAL A 26 -4.02 10.23 13.08
N ASP A 27 -3.56 11.45 12.85
CA ASP A 27 -4.24 12.70 13.24
C ASP A 27 -5.54 12.95 12.47
N GLY A 28 -5.83 12.11 11.48
CA GLY A 28 -7.08 12.19 10.72
C GLY A 28 -7.11 13.36 9.73
N ASN A 29 -5.95 13.90 9.33
CA ASN A 29 -5.89 15.03 8.41
C ASN A 29 -6.70 14.79 7.13
N ALA A 30 -7.37 15.85 6.69
CA ALA A 30 -8.18 15.87 5.48
C ALA A 30 -7.32 15.65 4.23
N SER A 31 -6.12 16.23 4.23
CA SER A 31 -5.10 16.02 3.21
C SER A 31 -4.09 14.99 3.71
N ARG A 32 -4.00 13.85 3.02
CA ARG A 32 -3.06 12.79 3.38
C ARG A 32 -2.56 12.04 2.16
N VAL A 33 -1.28 11.68 2.19
CA VAL A 33 -0.62 10.93 1.11
C VAL A 33 -0.16 9.57 1.62
N LYS A 34 -0.19 8.55 0.77
CA LYS A 34 0.57 7.30 0.97
C LYS A 34 1.35 7.02 -0.28
N VAL A 35 2.67 6.89 -0.15
CA VAL A 35 3.57 6.56 -1.25
C VAL A 35 4.03 5.12 -1.09
N ARG A 36 3.95 4.33 -2.16
CA ARG A 36 4.41 2.94 -2.13
C ARG A 36 4.89 2.46 -3.49
N ILE A 37 5.85 1.54 -3.49
CA ILE A 37 6.14 0.68 -4.64
C ILE A 37 5.39 -0.63 -4.42
N ARG A 38 4.60 -1.07 -5.41
CA ARG A 38 3.82 -2.31 -5.35
C ARG A 38 4.18 -3.23 -6.49
N TRP A 39 4.21 -4.53 -6.21
CA TRP A 39 4.30 -5.59 -7.21
C TRP A 39 3.46 -6.80 -6.81
N TYR A 40 3.36 -7.77 -7.73
CA TYR A 40 2.69 -9.05 -7.51
C TYR A 40 3.70 -10.19 -7.58
N GLY A 41 3.40 -11.32 -6.92
CA GLY A 41 4.23 -12.52 -6.97
C GLY A 41 5.11 -12.67 -5.74
N ASP A 42 6.33 -13.16 -5.93
CA ASP A 42 7.25 -13.42 -4.83
C ASP A 42 7.69 -12.16 -4.09
N LEU A 43 7.92 -12.31 -2.79
CA LEU A 43 8.33 -11.20 -1.94
C LEU A 43 9.77 -10.79 -2.23
N PHE A 44 10.67 -11.77 -2.33
CA PHE A 44 12.10 -11.55 -2.54
C PHE A 44 12.51 -12.03 -3.92
N GLY A 45 13.64 -11.51 -4.40
CA GLY A 45 14.15 -11.80 -5.73
C GLY A 45 13.87 -10.67 -6.72
N GLN A 46 13.78 -11.05 -7.98
CA GLN A 46 13.63 -10.13 -9.10
C GLN A 46 12.19 -9.59 -9.19
N VAL A 47 12.04 -8.28 -9.14
CA VAL A 47 10.76 -7.58 -9.25
C VAL A 47 10.61 -7.00 -10.65
N GLU A 48 9.89 -7.71 -11.52
CA GLU A 48 9.79 -7.40 -12.95
C GLU A 48 8.92 -6.20 -13.31
N LYS A 49 7.79 -6.01 -12.62
CA LYS A 49 6.79 -4.98 -12.97
C LYS A 49 6.38 -4.15 -11.75
N PRO A 50 7.33 -3.44 -11.12
CA PRO A 50 7.03 -2.57 -10.00
C PRO A 50 6.25 -1.33 -10.45
N VAL A 51 5.34 -0.88 -9.58
CA VAL A 51 4.56 0.33 -9.79
C VAL A 51 4.70 1.24 -8.59
N LEU A 52 5.20 2.45 -8.79
CA LEU A 52 5.15 3.53 -7.82
C LEU A 52 3.73 4.11 -7.79
N GLU A 53 3.09 4.07 -6.63
CA GLU A 53 1.74 4.56 -6.44
C GLU A 53 1.71 5.66 -5.38
N TYR A 54 1.10 6.79 -5.75
CA TYR A 54 0.73 7.86 -4.83
C TYR A 54 -0.77 7.80 -4.61
N LYS A 55 -1.19 7.51 -3.37
CA LYS A 55 -2.59 7.60 -2.95
C LYS A 55 -2.79 8.89 -2.20
N ILE A 56 -3.44 9.85 -2.84
CA ILE A 56 -3.63 11.21 -2.33
C ILE A 56 -5.10 11.35 -1.98
N LYS A 57 -5.38 11.71 -0.73
CA LYS A 57 -6.73 12.05 -0.28
C LYS A 57 -6.77 13.51 0.11
N SER A 58 -7.80 14.22 -0.35
CA SER A 58 -8.14 15.59 0.00
C SER A 58 -9.62 15.64 0.39
N ALA A 59 -9.90 15.77 1.68
CA ALA A 59 -11.25 15.65 2.24
C ALA A 59 -11.96 14.35 1.78
N LEU A 60 -13.05 14.46 1.03
CA LEU A 60 -13.79 13.31 0.48
C LEU A 60 -13.22 12.79 -0.83
N MET A 61 -12.42 13.59 -1.54
CA MET A 61 -11.84 13.20 -2.83
C MET A 61 -10.56 12.39 -2.66
N GLY A 62 -10.49 11.26 -3.34
CA GLY A 62 -9.28 10.44 -3.43
C GLY A 62 -8.81 10.37 -4.87
N ARG A 63 -7.53 10.65 -5.12
CA ARG A 63 -6.88 10.37 -6.39
C ARG A 63 -5.74 9.38 -6.22
N LYS A 64 -5.47 8.63 -7.27
CA LYS A 64 -4.36 7.69 -7.32
C LYS A 64 -3.55 7.95 -8.58
N GLU A 65 -2.29 8.27 -8.40
CA GLU A 65 -1.31 8.36 -9.46
C GLU A 65 -0.48 7.07 -9.46
N SER A 66 -0.11 6.56 -10.63
CA SER A 66 0.58 5.27 -10.76
C SER A 66 1.59 5.34 -11.89
N PHE A 67 2.83 5.02 -11.57
CA PHE A 67 3.97 5.12 -12.48
C PHE A 67 4.68 3.79 -12.57
N LYS A 68 4.90 3.30 -13.80
CA LYS A 68 5.68 2.08 -14.02
C LYS A 68 7.15 2.40 -13.72
N LEU A 69 7.81 1.49 -13.03
CA LEU A 69 9.23 1.60 -12.72
C LEU A 69 10.02 0.52 -13.44
N ALA A 70 11.31 0.75 -13.62
CA ALA A 70 12.22 -0.28 -14.08
C ALA A 70 12.31 -1.44 -13.06
N PRO A 71 12.59 -2.68 -13.51
CA PRO A 71 12.77 -3.81 -12.62
C PRO A 71 13.87 -3.56 -11.57
N PHE A 72 13.74 -4.19 -10.40
CA PHE A 72 14.77 -4.15 -9.37
C PHE A 72 14.82 -5.47 -8.60
N GLN A 73 15.90 -5.67 -7.87
CA GLN A 73 16.10 -6.84 -7.01
C GLN A 73 15.76 -6.49 -5.55
N LEU A 74 14.91 -7.29 -4.90
CA LEU A 74 14.64 -7.18 -3.46
C LEU A 74 15.27 -8.36 -2.72
N ASP A 75 16.44 -8.12 -2.14
CA ASP A 75 17.17 -9.06 -1.28
C ASP A 75 17.98 -8.29 -0.22
N GLN A 76 18.93 -8.96 0.45
CA GLN A 76 19.74 -8.36 1.52
C GLN A 76 20.60 -7.18 1.05
N GLY A 77 20.89 -7.09 -0.26
CA GLY A 77 21.57 -5.96 -0.90
C GLY A 77 20.66 -4.77 -1.17
N PHE A 78 19.37 -4.84 -0.84
CA PHE A 78 18.43 -3.74 -0.99
C PHE A 78 18.94 -2.47 -0.30
N SER A 79 19.05 -1.41 -1.07
CA SER A 79 19.45 -0.08 -0.61
C SER A 79 18.56 1.00 -1.21
N MET A 80 18.37 2.07 -0.45
CA MET A 80 17.64 3.25 -0.91
C MET A 80 18.36 3.91 -2.08
N ARG A 81 19.69 3.78 -2.15
CA ARG A 81 20.47 4.25 -3.30
C ARG A 81 20.00 3.59 -4.59
N ALA A 82 19.94 2.26 -4.63
CA ALA A 82 19.50 1.52 -5.82
C ALA A 82 18.06 1.87 -6.23
N ILE A 83 17.15 2.02 -5.25
CA ILE A 83 15.77 2.43 -5.52
C ILE A 83 15.70 3.86 -6.08
N LYS A 84 16.47 4.79 -5.52
CA LYS A 84 16.55 6.16 -6.03
C LYS A 84 17.10 6.19 -7.45
N GLU A 85 18.18 5.47 -7.72
CA GLU A 85 18.76 5.34 -9.07
C GLU A 85 17.74 4.79 -10.08
N MET A 86 17.00 3.74 -9.71
CA MET A 86 15.93 3.17 -10.54
C MET A 86 14.78 4.16 -10.79
N VAL A 87 14.36 4.91 -9.78
CA VAL A 87 13.32 5.95 -9.95
C VAL A 87 13.82 7.09 -10.84
N GLN A 88 15.09 7.48 -10.71
CA GLN A 88 15.69 8.53 -11.52
C GLN A 88 15.78 8.17 -13.00
N THR A 89 16.09 6.91 -13.31
CA THR A 89 16.18 6.41 -14.70
C THR A 89 14.82 6.00 -15.30
N SER A 90 13.76 5.97 -14.49
CA SER A 90 12.41 5.64 -14.97
C SER A 90 11.76 6.80 -15.73
N ASP A 91 10.92 6.47 -16.70
CA ASP A 91 10.12 7.43 -17.48
C ASP A 91 8.89 7.89 -16.68
N ILE A 92 9.14 8.77 -15.71
CA ILE A 92 8.12 9.36 -14.82
C ILE A 92 8.38 10.87 -14.70
N PRO A 93 7.36 11.69 -14.36
CA PRO A 93 7.52 13.15 -14.28
C PRO A 93 8.61 13.57 -13.28
N GLU A 94 9.35 14.63 -13.61
CA GLU A 94 10.51 15.08 -12.82
C GLU A 94 10.09 15.51 -11.40
N GLU A 95 8.93 16.14 -11.25
CA GLU A 95 8.37 16.51 -9.95
C GLU A 95 8.14 15.30 -9.05
N ILE A 96 7.79 14.14 -9.62
CA ILE A 96 7.62 12.88 -8.89
C ILE A 96 8.97 12.34 -8.45
N LYS A 97 10.00 12.40 -9.32
CA LYS A 97 11.37 11.98 -8.98
C LYS A 97 11.95 12.82 -7.85
N VAL A 98 11.86 14.14 -7.96
CA VAL A 98 12.34 15.10 -6.95
C VAL A 98 11.62 14.85 -5.62
N HIS A 99 10.29 14.71 -5.64
CA HIS A 99 9.54 14.42 -4.43
C HIS A 99 9.96 13.09 -3.79
N PHE A 100 10.03 12.02 -4.59
CA PHE A 100 10.40 10.69 -4.11
C PHE A 100 11.80 10.66 -3.49
N TYR A 101 12.72 11.51 -3.96
CA TYR A 101 14.07 11.62 -3.41
C TYR A 101 14.12 12.03 -1.93
N HIS A 102 13.08 12.70 -1.43
CA HIS A 102 12.96 13.12 -0.03
C HIS A 102 12.33 12.06 0.88
N LEU A 103 11.97 10.90 0.32
CA LEU A 103 11.36 9.80 1.06
C LEU A 103 12.38 8.71 1.40
N GLN A 104 12.02 7.88 2.35
CA GLN A 104 12.75 6.67 2.73
C GLN A 104 11.79 5.48 2.87
N PRO A 105 12.25 4.25 2.64
CA PRO A 105 11.46 3.06 2.90
C PRO A 105 11.24 2.92 4.41
N VAL A 106 10.02 2.56 4.80
CA VAL A 106 9.62 2.45 6.21
C VAL A 106 9.07 1.06 6.53
N LEU A 107 8.26 0.51 5.62
CA LEU A 107 7.52 -0.71 5.89
C LEU A 107 7.37 -1.54 4.61
N LEU A 108 7.76 -2.80 4.65
CA LEU A 108 7.41 -3.79 3.64
C LEU A 108 6.19 -4.57 4.11
N ASN A 109 5.19 -4.75 3.24
CA ASN A 109 3.94 -5.43 3.55
C ASN A 109 3.52 -6.39 2.43
N ARG A 110 3.17 -7.62 2.79
CA ARG A 110 2.66 -8.69 1.90
C ARG A 110 1.31 -9.19 2.39
N TYR A 111 0.44 -9.56 1.45
CA TYR A 111 -0.83 -10.25 1.73
C TYR A 111 -1.35 -10.93 0.46
N SER A 112 -2.26 -11.89 0.63
CA SER A 112 -3.04 -12.43 -0.48
C SER A 112 -4.31 -11.61 -0.70
N ARG A 113 -4.74 -11.41 -1.95
CA ARG A 113 -5.96 -10.68 -2.31
C ARG A 113 -6.81 -11.43 -3.33
N LYS A 114 -8.11 -11.54 -3.02
CA LYS A 114 -9.17 -11.92 -3.96
C LYS A 114 -9.98 -10.71 -4.41
N TYR A 115 -10.57 -10.82 -5.61
CA TYR A 115 -11.29 -9.72 -6.26
C TYR A 115 -12.65 -10.17 -6.76
N TYR A 116 -13.71 -9.52 -6.29
CA TYR A 116 -15.07 -9.77 -6.71
C TYR A 116 -15.68 -8.51 -7.33
N LEU A 117 -16.40 -8.68 -8.41
CA LEU A 117 -17.18 -7.63 -9.07
C LEU A 117 -18.66 -8.03 -9.07
N SER A 118 -19.52 -7.07 -8.77
CA SER A 118 -20.97 -7.22 -8.90
C SER A 118 -21.36 -7.46 -10.36
N ALA A 119 -22.55 -8.01 -10.57
CA ALA A 119 -23.05 -8.31 -11.92
C ALA A 119 -23.23 -7.04 -12.77
N ASP A 120 -23.69 -5.96 -12.13
CA ASP A 120 -23.85 -4.62 -12.71
C ASP A 120 -22.53 -3.83 -12.83
N GLN A 121 -21.41 -4.39 -12.37
CA GLN A 121 -20.07 -3.79 -12.41
C GLN A 121 -19.87 -2.53 -11.55
N ASN A 122 -20.86 -2.11 -10.78
CA ASN A 122 -20.82 -0.91 -9.95
C ASN A 122 -20.02 -1.08 -8.65
N TYR A 123 -19.95 -2.32 -8.15
CA TYR A 123 -19.37 -2.62 -6.85
C TYR A 123 -18.26 -3.66 -6.97
N ARG A 124 -17.11 -3.37 -6.34
CA ARG A 124 -16.00 -4.29 -6.23
C ARG A 124 -15.66 -4.56 -4.78
N ILE A 125 -15.60 -5.83 -4.41
CA ILE A 125 -15.09 -6.28 -3.12
C ILE A 125 -13.68 -6.82 -3.30
N THR A 126 -12.78 -6.43 -2.40
CA THR A 126 -11.49 -7.13 -2.23
C THR A 126 -11.40 -7.75 -0.85
N ILE A 127 -10.87 -8.95 -0.80
CA ILE A 127 -10.64 -9.70 0.44
C ILE A 127 -9.13 -9.88 0.57
N ASP A 128 -8.54 -9.30 1.61
CA ASP A 128 -7.12 -9.42 1.91
C ASP A 128 -6.90 -10.32 3.13
N GLN A 129 -5.98 -11.28 3.02
CA GLN A 129 -5.69 -12.27 4.06
C GLN A 129 -4.20 -12.50 4.23
N GLY A 130 -3.81 -13.00 5.41
CA GLY A 130 -2.42 -13.36 5.71
C GLY A 130 -1.49 -12.16 5.65
N LEU A 131 -1.86 -11.06 6.29
CA LEU A 131 -1.04 -9.85 6.30
C LEU A 131 0.27 -10.10 7.05
N GLU A 132 1.35 -9.77 6.38
CA GLU A 132 2.71 -9.85 6.88
C GLU A 132 3.39 -8.50 6.70
N TYR A 133 4.15 -8.09 7.70
CA TYR A 133 4.87 -6.82 7.73
C TYR A 133 6.32 -7.06 8.08
N TYR A 134 7.18 -6.22 7.53
CA TYR A 134 8.60 -6.21 7.80
C TYR A 134 9.04 -4.78 8.01
N SER A 135 9.78 -4.53 9.09
CA SER A 135 10.51 -3.28 9.25
C SER A 135 11.64 -3.25 8.24
N ILE A 136 11.70 -2.19 7.44
CA ILE A 136 12.76 -1.97 6.47
C ILE A 136 13.42 -0.62 6.72
N ARG A 137 14.72 -0.56 6.48
CA ARG A 137 15.56 0.63 6.64
C ARG A 137 16.10 1.06 5.28
N PRO A 138 16.67 2.27 5.16
CA PRO A 138 17.30 2.70 3.91
C PRO A 138 18.42 1.77 3.44
N ASN A 139 19.14 1.10 4.34
CA ASN A 139 20.24 0.18 4.00
C ASN A 139 20.26 -1.00 4.99
N ASN A 140 21.01 -2.05 4.64
CA ASN A 140 21.33 -3.20 5.50
C ASN A 140 20.08 -3.94 6.01
N ASN A 141 19.23 -4.40 5.08
CA ASN A 141 17.99 -5.10 5.40
C ASN A 141 18.19 -6.60 5.41
N PHE A 142 18.20 -7.22 6.60
CA PHE A 142 18.19 -8.67 6.72
C PHE A 142 16.79 -9.29 6.71
N PHE A 143 15.74 -8.46 6.73
CA PHE A 143 14.31 -8.86 6.77
C PHE A 143 13.93 -9.81 7.92
N ILE A 144 14.69 -9.78 9.01
CA ILE A 144 14.45 -10.59 10.22
C ILE A 144 13.30 -10.02 11.04
N SER A 145 13.17 -8.69 11.10
CA SER A 145 12.11 -8.01 11.85
C SER A 145 10.78 -8.12 11.10
N LYS A 146 10.08 -9.23 11.36
CA LYS A 146 8.80 -9.60 10.73
C LYS A 146 7.70 -9.68 11.78
N PHE A 147 6.52 -9.19 11.41
CA PHE A 147 5.29 -9.39 12.15
C PHE A 147 4.22 -9.98 11.21
N LYS A 148 3.53 -11.02 11.66
CA LYS A 148 2.38 -11.59 10.96
C LYS A 148 1.15 -11.29 11.79
N ASP A 149 0.18 -10.59 11.21
CA ASP A 149 -1.09 -10.37 11.91
C ASP A 149 -1.71 -11.74 12.23
N PRO A 150 -2.41 -11.88 13.37
CA PRO A 150 -3.32 -13.01 13.60
C PRO A 150 -4.28 -13.18 12.42
N PRO A 151 -4.98 -14.32 12.28
CA PRO A 151 -5.92 -14.55 11.18
C PRO A 151 -6.97 -13.43 11.08
N ALA A 152 -6.67 -12.43 10.28
CA ALA A 152 -7.45 -11.23 10.09
C ALA A 152 -7.75 -11.12 8.60
N THR A 153 -9.02 -10.92 8.30
CA THR A 153 -9.49 -10.71 6.94
C THR A 153 -9.93 -9.27 6.81
N ILE A 154 -9.35 -8.55 5.84
CA ILE A 154 -9.77 -7.19 5.51
C ILE A 154 -10.66 -7.27 4.28
N VAL A 155 -11.93 -6.90 4.46
CA VAL A 155 -12.87 -6.74 3.35
C VAL A 155 -12.97 -5.26 3.01
N GLU A 156 -12.78 -4.91 1.74
CA GLU A 156 -12.87 -3.54 1.25
C GLU A 156 -13.89 -3.48 0.10
N LEU A 157 -14.97 -2.72 0.29
CA LEU A 157 -15.97 -2.40 -0.73
C LEU A 157 -15.52 -1.13 -1.48
N LYS A 158 -15.56 -1.17 -2.81
CA LYS A 158 -15.15 -0.08 -3.71
C LYS A 158 -16.24 0.19 -4.73
N TYR A 159 -16.57 1.46 -4.92
CA TYR A 159 -17.64 1.92 -5.78
C TYR A 159 -17.39 3.38 -6.19
N ALA A 160 -18.08 3.85 -7.22
CA ALA A 160 -18.03 5.24 -7.66
C ALA A 160 -19.09 6.08 -6.91
N SER A 161 -18.88 7.39 -6.79
CA SER A 161 -19.72 8.26 -5.93
C SER A 161 -21.18 8.36 -6.37
N ASP A 162 -21.46 8.10 -7.63
CA ASP A 162 -22.80 8.08 -8.23
C ASP A 162 -23.67 6.92 -7.75
N VAL A 163 -23.07 5.85 -7.20
CA VAL A 163 -23.77 4.66 -6.71
C VAL A 163 -23.69 4.48 -5.18
N ASP A 164 -23.41 5.56 -4.45
CA ASP A 164 -23.19 5.57 -3.00
C ASP A 164 -24.39 5.03 -2.19
N ASN A 165 -25.62 5.37 -2.60
CA ASN A 165 -26.82 4.88 -1.93
C ASN A 165 -26.89 3.34 -1.90
N GLY A 166 -26.62 2.68 -3.02
CA GLY A 166 -26.59 1.22 -3.06
C GLY A 166 -25.38 0.62 -2.33
N ALA A 167 -24.27 1.35 -2.22
CA ALA A 167 -23.14 0.92 -1.38
C ALA A 167 -23.51 0.91 0.11
N ASN A 168 -24.28 1.90 0.56
CA ASN A 168 -24.78 1.96 1.93
C ASN A 168 -25.67 0.76 2.24
N GLU A 169 -26.61 0.42 1.36
CA GLU A 169 -27.46 -0.78 1.49
C GLU A 169 -26.62 -2.07 1.54
N LEU A 170 -25.70 -2.26 0.59
CA LEU A 170 -24.81 -3.43 0.56
C LEU A 170 -23.98 -3.56 1.85
N SER A 171 -23.56 -2.44 2.43
CA SER A 171 -22.76 -2.46 3.65
C SER A 171 -23.52 -2.98 4.87
N THR A 172 -24.85 -2.84 4.90
CA THR A 172 -25.71 -3.37 5.98
C THR A 172 -25.78 -4.90 5.99
N LEU A 173 -25.48 -5.53 4.85
CA LEU A 173 -25.45 -6.99 4.70
C LEU A 173 -24.19 -7.61 5.30
N PHE A 174 -23.16 -6.82 5.61
CA PHE A 174 -21.96 -7.35 6.25
C PHE A 174 -22.22 -7.62 7.74
N PRO A 175 -21.81 -8.80 8.26
CA PRO A 175 -21.97 -9.14 9.67
C PRO A 175 -20.95 -8.41 10.59
N PHE A 176 -20.35 -7.33 10.11
CA PHE A 176 -19.32 -6.55 10.78
C PHE A 176 -19.42 -5.08 10.39
N ARG A 177 -18.99 -4.21 11.31
CA ARG A 177 -18.96 -2.77 11.05
C ARG A 177 -17.79 -2.40 10.13
N MET A 178 -18.05 -1.54 9.16
CA MET A 178 -16.99 -0.95 8.36
C MET A 178 -16.19 0.06 9.18
N THR A 179 -14.87 -0.07 9.16
CA THR A 179 -13.95 0.84 9.85
C THR A 179 -12.82 1.28 8.91
N LYS A 180 -12.17 2.39 9.23
CA LYS A 180 -10.95 2.81 8.54
C LYS A 180 -9.85 1.80 8.88
N SER A 181 -9.28 1.17 7.85
CA SER A 181 -8.13 0.28 8.01
C SER A 181 -6.97 0.72 7.11
N SER A 182 -5.80 0.90 7.68
CA SER A 182 -4.61 1.34 6.98
C SER A 182 -3.46 0.38 7.24
N LYS A 183 -3.19 -0.52 6.29
CA LYS A 183 -2.05 -1.45 6.37
C LYS A 183 -0.72 -0.74 6.69
N TYR A 184 -0.53 0.46 6.17
CA TYR A 184 0.65 1.27 6.48
C TYR A 184 0.72 1.69 7.96
N VAL A 185 -0.37 2.26 8.49
CA VAL A 185 -0.42 2.72 9.89
C VAL A 185 -0.32 1.52 10.81
N ASN A 186 -1.16 0.51 10.60
CA ASN A 186 -1.15 -0.72 11.39
C ASN A 186 0.26 -1.33 11.43
N GLY A 187 0.96 -1.42 10.29
CA GLY A 187 2.31 -1.97 10.25
C GLY A 187 3.36 -1.09 10.94
N VAL A 188 3.27 0.23 10.82
CA VAL A 188 4.16 1.17 11.55
C VAL A 188 3.94 1.04 13.06
N ASP A 189 2.68 1.00 13.52
CA ASP A 189 2.34 0.85 14.94
C ASP A 189 2.96 -0.41 15.56
N ARG A 190 2.99 -1.52 14.81
CA ARG A 190 3.59 -2.79 15.27
C ARG A 190 5.09 -2.67 15.57
N PHE A 191 5.82 -1.89 14.79
CA PHE A 191 7.28 -1.80 14.90
C PHE A 191 7.76 -0.56 15.65
N PHE A 192 6.96 0.50 15.67
CA PHE A 192 7.41 1.81 16.12
C PHE A 192 6.41 2.57 16.99
N GLY A 193 5.21 2.01 17.30
CA GLY A 193 4.12 2.75 17.94
C GLY A 193 4.41 3.35 19.33
N SER A 194 5.53 3.01 19.96
CA SER A 194 5.99 3.61 21.23
C SER A 194 7.13 4.64 21.05
N THR A 195 7.61 4.86 19.82
CA THR A 195 8.90 5.55 19.55
C THR A 195 8.75 6.74 18.58
N ILE A 196 7.58 6.93 17.95
CA ILE A 196 7.33 8.02 16.97
C ILE A 196 6.12 8.84 17.37
#